data_AF-A0A9P7V0A9-F1
#
_entry.id   AF-A0A9P7V0A9-F1
#
_cell.length_a   1.000
_cell.length_b   1.000
_cell.length_c   1.000
_cell.angle_alpha   90.00
_cell.angle_beta   90.00
_cell.angle_gamma   90.00
#
_symmetry.space_group_name_H-M   'P 1'
#
loop_
_entity.id
_entity.type
_entity.pdbx_description
1 polymer ?
#
loop_
_entity_poly.entity_id
_entity_poly.type
_entity_poly.pdbx_seq_one_letter_code
_entity_poly.pdbx_strand_id
1 'polypeptide(L)'
;MSSPEELELEQALAPFLTVGAVLVLPISTLSAMFLTYGIYILIFGVSIRVLLRPGRPTTISNLYLPCTIFSFIMATIYVGTVTAKYVHQAVLCFTTVKTKEYLQLAEFLTYDVESAVEFALMVLTGALMNIVADCMLIHRCYACWGFRRAILIPLVVMAVALDGLDFITSIGGIANFNTSIPGHSELYDKFGIISNGDGIAIAAFNMLLTVLTAGRIWWTSRKDLKGAQNQEMFSFFTAAIIESGAMFSITKLVAMIVPLVVDPNLHGLVPIDLATLAVLLSGLAPTLIIVRVAYRSKSNPQAEQNENFISRSMAFADRPVGQSACQSPSVDLRSQIGGHKGGNSSGEEGLASGSSEKMV
;
A
#
# COMPACT_ATOMS: atom_id res chain seq x y z
N MET A 1 46.40 31.33 12.02
CA MET A 1 45.47 32.33 12.57
C MET A 1 44.33 32.33 11.58
N SER A 2 43.26 31.60 11.89
CA SER A 2 42.13 31.40 10.98
C SER A 2 41.56 32.76 10.58
N SER A 3 41.15 32.93 9.33
CA SER A 3 40.54 34.20 8.90
C SER A 3 39.22 34.40 9.66
N PRO A 4 38.78 35.65 9.90
CA PRO A 4 37.48 35.91 10.52
C PRO A 4 36.31 35.25 9.76
N GLU A 5 36.43 35.10 8.42
CA GLU A 5 35.45 34.40 7.58
C GLU A 5 35.40 32.88 7.87
N GLU A 6 36.55 32.24 8.11
CA GLU A 6 36.60 30.83 8.51
C GLU A 6 35.94 30.59 9.87
N LEU A 7 36.05 31.55 10.79
CA LEU A 7 35.44 31.47 12.12
C LEU A 7 33.92 31.60 12.08
N GLU A 8 33.40 32.50 11.23
CA GLU A 8 31.95 32.64 10.99
C GLU A 8 31.38 31.37 10.32
N LEU A 9 32.11 30.81 9.35
CA LEU A 9 31.72 29.57 8.69
C LEU A 9 31.74 28.38 9.66
N GLU A 10 32.77 28.27 10.51
CA GLU A 10 32.84 27.24 11.55
C GLU A 10 31.67 27.34 12.54
N GLN A 11 31.28 28.55 12.95
CA GLN A 11 30.12 28.76 13.82
C GLN A 11 28.80 28.38 13.14
N ALA A 12 28.66 28.66 11.84
CA ALA A 12 27.47 28.29 11.07
C ALA A 12 27.33 26.77 10.88
N LEU A 13 28.46 26.05 10.73
CA LEU A 13 28.47 24.59 10.54
C LEU A 13 28.52 23.78 11.85
N ALA A 14 28.88 24.40 12.98
CA ALA A 14 28.95 23.76 14.29
C ALA A 14 27.75 22.86 14.67
N PRO A 15 26.47 23.24 14.43
CA PRO A 15 25.33 22.36 14.73
C PRO A 15 25.31 21.08 13.87
N PHE A 16 25.74 21.15 12.61
CA PHE A 16 25.79 20.01 11.69
C PHE A 16 26.97 19.06 11.96
N LEU A 17 28.00 19.55 12.64
CA LEU A 17 29.22 18.80 13.00
C LEU A 17 29.11 18.09 14.36
N THR A 18 27.94 18.12 15.01
CA THR A 18 27.73 17.43 16.29
C THR A 18 27.81 15.90 16.13
N VAL A 19 28.30 15.21 17.16
CA VAL A 19 28.39 13.73 17.17
C VAL A 19 27.00 13.08 16.95
N GLY A 20 25.94 13.73 17.44
CA GLY A 20 24.56 13.33 17.21
C GLY A 20 24.20 13.34 15.72
N ALA A 21 24.41 14.47 15.04
CA ALA A 21 24.10 14.63 13.63
C ALA A 21 25.00 13.80 12.70
N VAL A 22 26.29 13.69 13.01
CA VAL A 22 27.28 13.06 12.11
C VAL A 22 27.34 11.55 12.26
N LEU A 23 27.09 10.99 13.45
CA LEU A 23 27.25 9.56 13.72
C LEU A 23 25.96 8.90 14.18
N VAL A 24 25.30 9.44 15.19
CA VAL A 24 24.15 8.77 15.82
C VAL A 24 22.97 8.69 14.84
N LEU A 25 22.63 9.80 14.19
CA LEU A 25 21.53 9.89 13.23
C LEU A 25 21.70 8.94 12.03
N PRO A 26 22.79 9.00 11.23
CA PRO A 26 22.93 8.13 10.06
C PRO A 26 23.03 6.66 10.45
N ILE A 27 23.80 6.30 11.49
CA ILE A 27 24.00 4.89 11.87
C ILE A 27 22.68 4.27 12.33
N SER A 28 21.94 4.96 13.21
CA SER A 28 20.68 4.42 13.74
C SER A 28 19.59 4.37 12.67
N THR A 29 19.49 5.40 11.82
CA THR A 29 18.53 5.46 10.71
C THR A 29 18.80 4.35 9.70
N LEU A 30 20.03 4.20 9.23
CA LEU A 30 20.40 3.13 8.29
C LEU A 30 20.16 1.75 8.91
N SER A 31 20.49 1.56 10.19
CA SER A 31 20.26 0.29 10.88
C SER A 31 18.76 -0.07 10.94
N ALA A 32 17.91 0.87 11.33
CA ALA A 32 16.47 0.67 11.38
C ALA A 32 15.87 0.47 9.97
N MET A 33 16.36 1.22 8.99
CA MET A 33 15.95 1.12 7.59
C MET A 33 16.28 -0.27 7.01
N PHE A 34 17.53 -0.74 7.16
CA PHE A 34 17.93 -2.06 6.64
C PHE A 34 17.20 -3.20 7.33
N LEU A 35 16.93 -3.10 8.64
CA LEU A 35 16.11 -4.07 9.36
C LEU A 35 14.69 -4.13 8.79
N THR A 36 14.06 -2.97 8.61
CA THR A 36 12.70 -2.86 8.06
C THR A 36 12.64 -3.36 6.62
N TYR A 37 13.65 -3.02 5.81
CA TYR A 37 13.78 -3.49 4.44
C TYR A 37 14.00 -5.01 4.35
N GLY A 38 14.81 -5.59 5.24
CA GLY A 38 14.99 -7.04 5.34
C GLY A 38 13.68 -7.77 5.64
N ILE A 39 12.87 -7.24 6.57
CA ILE A 39 11.51 -7.74 6.83
C ILE A 39 10.63 -7.60 5.58
N TYR A 40 10.77 -6.49 4.84
CA TYR A 40 10.01 -6.27 3.61
C TYR A 40 10.32 -7.30 2.52
N ILE A 41 11.59 -7.65 2.31
CA ILE A 41 11.99 -8.69 1.35
C ILE A 41 11.30 -10.02 1.68
N LEU A 42 11.26 -10.40 2.95
CA LEU A 42 10.61 -11.65 3.39
C LEU A 42 9.10 -11.63 3.10
N ILE A 43 8.42 -10.54 3.49
CA ILE A 43 6.97 -10.38 3.25
C ILE A 43 6.66 -10.33 1.77
N PHE A 44 7.47 -9.62 0.98
CA PHE A 44 7.36 -9.55 -0.46
C PHE A 44 7.46 -10.94 -1.10
N GLY A 45 8.47 -11.72 -0.73
CA GLY A 45 8.62 -13.10 -1.21
C GLY A 45 7.39 -13.98 -0.89
N VAL A 46 6.85 -13.86 0.32
CA VAL A 46 5.61 -14.58 0.70
C VAL A 46 4.41 -14.07 -0.11
N SER A 47 4.28 -12.75 -0.30
CA SER A 47 3.19 -12.12 -1.04
C SER A 47 3.17 -12.55 -2.50
N ILE A 48 4.32 -12.62 -3.17
CA ILE A 48 4.43 -13.12 -4.55
C ILE A 48 4.02 -14.58 -4.64
N ARG A 49 4.53 -15.44 -3.74
CA ARG A 49 4.14 -16.86 -3.71
C ARG A 49 2.65 -17.07 -3.46
N VAL A 50 2.01 -16.12 -2.81
CA VAL A 50 0.57 -16.11 -2.56
C VAL A 50 -0.20 -15.63 -3.78
N LEU A 51 0.25 -14.55 -4.44
CA LEU A 51 -0.41 -13.96 -5.61
C LEU A 51 -0.30 -14.85 -6.84
N LEU A 52 0.83 -15.56 -7.01
CA LEU A 52 1.05 -16.48 -8.14
C LEU A 52 0.34 -17.83 -7.99
N ARG A 53 -0.47 -18.05 -6.95
CA ARG A 53 -1.15 -19.34 -6.78
C ARG A 53 -2.26 -19.53 -7.81
N PRO A 54 -2.34 -20.71 -8.45
CA PRO A 54 -3.46 -21.06 -9.31
C PRO A 54 -4.78 -21.03 -8.52
N GLY A 55 -5.84 -20.46 -9.10
CA GLY A 55 -7.20 -20.50 -8.54
C GLY A 55 -7.74 -19.19 -7.95
N ARG A 56 -6.99 -18.08 -7.96
CA ARG A 56 -7.51 -16.77 -7.56
C ARG A 56 -8.25 -16.04 -8.69
N PRO A 57 -9.26 -15.20 -8.36
CA PRO A 57 -9.92 -14.37 -9.36
C PRO A 57 -8.90 -13.47 -10.06
N THR A 58 -8.89 -13.56 -11.39
CA THR A 58 -7.90 -12.94 -12.29
C THR A 58 -7.82 -11.42 -12.08
N THR A 59 -8.93 -10.75 -11.81
CA THR A 59 -8.99 -9.30 -11.58
C THR A 59 -8.17 -8.84 -10.37
N ILE A 60 -8.24 -9.57 -9.25
CA ILE A 60 -7.49 -9.24 -8.03
C ILE A 60 -6.01 -9.54 -8.23
N SER A 61 -5.67 -10.68 -8.85
CA SER A 61 -4.28 -11.00 -9.15
C SER A 61 -3.64 -9.97 -10.09
N ASN A 62 -4.37 -9.52 -11.12
CA ASN A 62 -3.84 -8.63 -12.15
C ASN A 62 -3.63 -7.19 -11.68
N LEU A 63 -4.35 -6.71 -10.67
CA LEU A 63 -4.14 -5.38 -10.08
C LEU A 63 -3.07 -5.40 -8.98
N TYR A 64 -3.17 -6.34 -8.04
CA TYR A 64 -2.32 -6.33 -6.85
C TYR A 64 -0.88 -6.80 -7.13
N LEU A 65 -0.67 -7.66 -8.13
CA LEU A 65 0.66 -8.14 -8.52
C LEU A 65 1.56 -7.01 -9.04
N PRO A 66 1.16 -6.23 -10.08
CA PRO A 66 2.00 -5.14 -10.55
C PRO A 66 2.20 -4.05 -9.49
N CYS A 67 1.17 -3.70 -8.70
CA CYS A 67 1.33 -2.75 -7.60
C CYS A 67 2.38 -3.22 -6.58
N THR A 68 2.33 -4.49 -6.17
CA THR A 68 3.28 -5.05 -5.20
C THR A 68 4.71 -5.08 -5.74
N ILE A 69 4.89 -5.46 -7.02
CA ILE A 69 6.20 -5.44 -7.69
C ILE A 69 6.73 -4.00 -7.80
N PHE A 70 5.88 -3.07 -8.22
CA PHE A 70 6.22 -1.66 -8.35
C PHE A 70 6.65 -1.05 -7.00
N SER A 71 5.88 -1.25 -5.93
CA SER A 71 6.23 -0.75 -4.60
C SER A 71 7.55 -1.34 -4.09
N PHE A 72 7.85 -2.61 -4.41
CA PHE A 72 9.13 -3.22 -4.04
C PHE A 72 10.32 -2.64 -4.81
N ILE A 73 10.16 -2.40 -6.11
CA ILE A 73 11.19 -1.74 -6.93
C ILE A 73 11.44 -0.32 -6.40
N MET A 74 10.38 0.45 -6.15
CA MET A 74 10.49 1.81 -5.62
C MET A 74 11.15 1.82 -4.25
N ALA A 75 10.81 0.89 -3.35
CA ALA A 75 11.47 0.77 -2.06
C ALA A 75 12.97 0.42 -2.18
N THR A 76 13.33 -0.41 -3.15
CA THR A 76 14.74 -0.76 -3.42
C THR A 76 15.53 0.47 -3.88
N ILE A 77 14.95 1.26 -4.79
CA ILE A 77 15.55 2.52 -5.26
C ILE A 77 15.68 3.50 -4.08
N TYR A 78 14.61 3.67 -3.29
CA TYR A 78 14.58 4.54 -2.11
C TYR A 78 15.65 4.19 -1.08
N VAL A 79 15.80 2.90 -0.74
CA VAL A 79 16.84 2.45 0.20
C VAL A 79 18.23 2.74 -0.35
N GLY A 80 18.44 2.54 -1.65
CA GLY A 80 19.70 2.85 -2.33
C GLY A 80 20.05 4.33 -2.26
N THR A 81 19.10 5.21 -2.60
CA THR A 81 19.33 6.67 -2.61
C THR A 81 19.52 7.23 -1.21
N VAL A 82 18.74 6.78 -0.23
CA VAL A 82 18.92 7.17 1.17
C VAL A 82 20.28 6.73 1.70
N THR A 83 20.73 5.52 1.37
CA THR A 83 22.06 5.03 1.76
C THR A 83 23.16 5.89 1.14
N ALA A 84 23.08 6.17 -0.16
CA ALA A 84 24.06 7.00 -0.87
C ALA A 84 24.17 8.39 -0.22
N LYS A 85 23.03 9.05 0.02
CA LYS A 85 22.97 10.35 0.69
C LYS A 85 23.64 10.35 2.07
N TYR A 86 23.28 9.41 2.94
CA TYR A 86 23.85 9.36 4.29
C TYR A 86 25.34 9.01 4.29
N VAL A 87 25.81 8.17 3.35
CA VAL A 87 27.24 7.85 3.19
C VAL A 87 28.00 9.06 2.66
N HIS A 88 27.48 9.73 1.62
CA HIS A 88 28.07 10.94 1.05
C HIS A 88 28.21 12.02 2.14
N GLN A 89 27.14 12.29 2.88
CA GLN A 89 27.12 13.24 4.00
C GLN A 89 28.15 12.86 5.08
N ALA A 90 28.23 11.59 5.47
CA ALA A 90 29.18 11.15 6.50
C ALA A 90 30.65 11.31 6.05
N VAL A 91 30.96 11.01 4.78
CA VAL A 91 32.30 11.16 4.21
C VAL A 91 32.72 12.64 4.18
N LEU A 92 31.82 13.53 3.78
CA LEU A 92 32.09 14.98 3.77
C LEU A 92 32.30 15.52 5.18
N CYS A 93 31.40 15.22 6.12
CA CYS A 93 31.55 15.65 7.51
C CYS A 93 32.87 15.16 8.12
N PHE A 94 33.24 13.89 7.90
CA PHE A 94 34.50 13.35 8.43
C PHE A 94 35.74 13.96 7.78
N THR A 95 35.66 14.27 6.48
CA THR A 95 36.74 14.96 5.76
C THR A 95 36.90 16.38 6.28
N THR A 96 35.82 17.15 6.43
CA THR A 96 35.83 18.52 6.97
C THR A 96 36.38 18.57 8.40
N VAL A 97 36.02 17.63 9.28
CA VAL A 97 36.60 17.57 10.65
C VAL A 97 38.11 17.32 10.61
N LYS A 98 38.59 16.53 9.63
CA LYS A 98 40.02 16.18 9.51
C LYS A 98 40.86 17.26 8.82
N THR A 99 40.37 17.83 7.72
CA THR A 99 41.11 18.79 6.89
C THR A 99 40.88 20.23 7.32
N LYS A 100 39.84 20.49 8.13
CA LYS A 100 39.33 21.84 8.46
C LYS A 100 38.94 22.66 7.22
N GLU A 101 38.68 21.99 6.10
CA GLU A 101 38.17 22.63 4.89
C GLU A 101 36.64 22.65 4.95
N TYR A 102 36.10 23.75 5.46
CA TYR A 102 34.66 23.95 5.61
C TYR A 102 33.94 24.28 4.29
N LEU A 103 34.70 24.67 3.25
CA LEU A 103 34.14 25.08 1.96
C LEU A 103 33.41 23.93 1.24
N GLN A 104 33.96 22.72 1.24
CA GLN A 104 33.34 21.56 0.56
C GLN A 104 32.02 21.14 1.21
N LEU A 105 31.92 21.24 2.55
CA LEU A 105 30.68 20.95 3.27
C LEU A 105 29.64 22.06 3.08
N ALA A 106 30.10 23.33 3.02
CA ALA A 106 29.22 24.45 2.70
C ALA A 106 28.67 24.37 1.27
N GLU A 107 29.47 23.93 0.29
CA GLU A 107 29.03 23.71 -1.10
C GLU A 107 28.01 22.57 -1.19
N PHE A 108 28.24 21.45 -0.52
CA PHE A 108 27.26 20.36 -0.43
C PHE A 108 25.94 20.79 0.23
N LEU A 109 25.99 21.59 1.30
CA LEU A 109 24.80 22.09 1.99
C LEU A 109 24.04 23.15 1.19
N THR A 110 24.73 23.89 0.31
CA THR A 110 24.10 24.96 -0.49
C THR A 110 23.59 24.45 -1.82
N TYR A 111 24.43 23.75 -2.59
CA TYR A 111 24.06 23.10 -3.84
C TYR A 111 25.16 22.18 -4.37
N ASP A 112 24.83 20.89 -4.46
CA ASP A 112 25.57 19.90 -5.23
C ASP A 112 24.63 19.11 -6.15
N VAL A 113 25.07 18.84 -7.39
CA VAL A 113 24.24 18.20 -8.43
C VAL A 113 23.93 16.76 -8.05
N GLU A 114 24.88 16.04 -7.45
CA GLU A 114 24.68 14.66 -7.02
C GLU A 114 23.63 14.61 -5.90
N SER A 115 23.79 15.48 -4.91
CA SER A 115 22.86 15.64 -3.78
C SER A 115 21.44 16.03 -4.21
N ALA A 116 21.32 16.90 -5.21
CA ALA A 116 20.02 17.31 -5.76
C ALA A 116 19.30 16.14 -6.47
N VAL A 117 20.05 15.31 -7.21
CA VAL A 117 19.51 14.11 -7.86
C VAL A 117 19.07 13.07 -6.83
N GLU A 118 19.88 12.83 -5.80
CA GLU A 118 19.54 11.93 -4.70
C GLU A 118 18.27 12.38 -3.97
N PHE A 119 18.16 13.68 -3.66
CA PHE A 119 16.97 14.27 -3.05
C PHE A 119 15.74 14.10 -3.94
N ALA A 120 15.85 14.41 -5.23
CA ALA A 120 14.76 14.26 -6.18
C ALA A 120 14.27 12.80 -6.26
N LEU A 121 15.18 11.84 -6.36
CA LEU A 121 14.83 10.43 -6.40
C LEU A 121 14.16 9.98 -5.09
N MET A 122 14.68 10.39 -3.94
CA MET A 122 14.12 10.06 -2.62
C MET A 122 12.67 10.54 -2.49
N VAL A 123 12.41 11.81 -2.84
CA VAL A 123 11.08 12.42 -2.70
C VAL A 123 10.10 11.81 -3.72
N LEU A 124 10.50 11.66 -4.97
CA LEU A 124 9.64 11.09 -6.02
C LEU A 124 9.27 9.63 -5.75
N THR A 125 10.24 8.81 -5.33
CA THR A 125 9.96 7.40 -4.99
C THR A 125 9.04 7.29 -3.78
N GLY A 126 9.20 8.15 -2.77
CA GLY A 126 8.29 8.24 -1.62
C GLY A 126 6.85 8.57 -2.02
N ALA A 127 6.66 9.62 -2.83
CA ALA A 127 5.34 10.03 -3.33
C ALA A 127 4.66 8.92 -4.14
N LEU A 128 5.40 8.27 -5.05
CA LEU A 128 4.88 7.16 -5.86
C LEU A 128 4.48 5.95 -5.01
N MET A 129 5.23 5.64 -3.96
CA MET A 129 4.87 4.57 -3.03
C MET A 129 3.57 4.90 -2.26
N ASN A 130 3.40 6.15 -1.85
CA ASN A 130 2.19 6.61 -1.17
C ASN A 130 0.95 6.49 -2.07
N ILE A 131 1.04 6.96 -3.33
CA ILE A 131 -0.03 6.85 -4.32
C ILE A 131 -0.46 5.39 -4.52
N VAL A 132 0.51 4.47 -4.65
CA VAL A 132 0.19 3.04 -4.83
C VAL A 132 -0.47 2.45 -3.58
N ALA A 133 0.00 2.83 -2.39
CA ALA A 133 -0.61 2.40 -1.13
C ALA A 133 -2.08 2.87 -1.02
N ASP A 134 -2.33 4.14 -1.32
CA ASP A 134 -3.67 4.75 -1.29
C ASP A 134 -4.58 4.12 -2.36
N CYS A 135 -4.08 3.88 -3.57
CA CYS A 135 -4.81 3.14 -4.61
C CYS A 135 -5.26 1.75 -4.13
N MET A 136 -4.37 1.01 -3.47
CA MET A 136 -4.67 -0.34 -2.93
C MET A 136 -5.69 -0.27 -1.78
N LEU A 137 -5.60 0.74 -0.91
CA LEU A 137 -6.54 0.97 0.21
C LEU A 137 -7.92 1.39 -0.28
N ILE A 138 -7.99 2.31 -1.24
CA ILE A 138 -9.24 2.79 -1.84
C ILE A 138 -9.93 1.65 -2.58
N HIS A 139 -9.20 0.87 -3.37
CA HIS A 139 -9.77 -0.29 -4.05
C HIS A 139 -10.38 -1.30 -3.05
N ARG A 140 -9.73 -1.52 -1.89
CA ARG A 140 -10.28 -2.35 -0.81
C ARG A 140 -11.52 -1.74 -0.17
N CYS A 141 -11.50 -0.43 0.09
CA CYS A 141 -12.65 0.28 0.63
C CYS A 141 -13.84 0.18 -0.33
N TYR A 142 -13.62 0.42 -1.62
CA TYR A 142 -14.62 0.29 -2.68
C TYR A 142 -15.28 -1.10 -2.68
N ALA A 143 -14.46 -2.15 -2.61
CA ALA A 143 -14.92 -3.52 -2.62
C ALA A 143 -15.73 -3.88 -1.35
N CYS A 144 -15.37 -3.32 -0.19
CA CYS A 144 -16.10 -3.52 1.08
C CYS A 144 -17.45 -2.78 1.15
N TRP A 145 -17.58 -1.65 0.47
CA TRP A 145 -18.78 -0.80 0.51
C TRP A 145 -19.83 -1.16 -0.55
N GLY A 146 -19.61 -2.22 -1.32
CA GLY A 146 -20.59 -2.70 -2.31
C GLY A 146 -20.90 -1.64 -3.37
N PHE A 147 -19.88 -0.92 -3.84
CA PHE A 147 -19.96 -0.05 -5.02
C PHE A 147 -20.86 1.19 -4.84
N ARG A 148 -21.16 1.58 -3.59
CA ARG A 148 -21.90 2.82 -3.29
C ARG A 148 -21.05 4.06 -3.58
N ARG A 149 -21.26 4.63 -4.77
CA ARG A 149 -20.52 5.80 -5.29
C ARG A 149 -20.52 7.01 -4.35
N ALA A 150 -21.57 7.22 -3.55
CA ALA A 150 -21.71 8.37 -2.67
C ALA A 150 -20.61 8.49 -1.58
N ILE A 151 -20.03 7.38 -1.14
CA ILE A 151 -18.97 7.38 -0.10
C ILE A 151 -17.59 7.25 -0.76
N LEU A 152 -17.52 6.60 -1.92
CA LEU A 152 -16.28 6.45 -2.65
C LEU A 152 -15.80 7.76 -3.28
N ILE A 153 -16.69 8.50 -3.94
CA ILE A 153 -16.34 9.75 -4.63
C ILE A 153 -15.61 10.73 -3.70
N PRO A 154 -16.11 11.07 -2.49
CA PRO A 154 -15.38 12.00 -1.62
C PRO A 154 -14.03 11.44 -1.16
N LEU A 155 -13.92 10.12 -0.91
CA LEU A 155 -12.64 9.52 -0.52
C LEU A 155 -11.60 9.56 -1.65
N VAL A 156 -12.01 9.28 -2.88
CA VAL A 156 -11.12 9.36 -4.06
C VAL A 156 -10.71 10.80 -4.31
N VAL A 157 -11.63 11.76 -4.21
CA VAL A 157 -11.32 13.18 -4.38
C VAL A 157 -10.34 13.65 -3.31
N MET A 158 -10.51 13.24 -2.05
CA MET A 158 -9.55 13.56 -0.99
C MET A 158 -8.18 12.93 -1.21
N ALA A 159 -8.12 11.66 -1.62
CA ALA A 159 -6.84 11.00 -1.92
C ALA A 159 -6.09 11.70 -3.06
N VAL A 160 -6.78 11.98 -4.17
CA VAL A 160 -6.18 12.70 -5.31
C VAL A 160 -5.74 14.11 -4.93
N ALA A 161 -6.48 14.79 -4.06
CA ALA A 161 -6.09 16.11 -3.57
C ALA A 161 -4.83 16.05 -2.69
N LEU A 162 -4.73 15.08 -1.80
CA LEU A 162 -3.57 14.89 -0.92
C LEU A 162 -2.35 14.44 -1.72
N ASP A 163 -2.45 13.38 -2.52
CA ASP A 163 -1.35 12.91 -3.38
C ASP A 163 -0.91 13.98 -4.40
N GLY A 164 -1.86 14.77 -4.91
CA GLY A 164 -1.57 15.90 -5.80
C GLY A 164 -0.80 17.01 -5.10
N LEU A 165 -1.16 17.33 -3.84
CA LEU A 165 -0.45 18.31 -3.03
C LEU A 165 0.97 17.81 -2.66
N ASP A 166 1.11 16.54 -2.28
CA ASP A 166 2.40 15.89 -2.01
C ASP A 166 3.32 15.98 -3.23
N PHE A 167 2.78 15.71 -4.43
CA PHE A 167 3.54 15.80 -5.67
C PHE A 167 3.96 17.24 -6.01
N ILE A 168 3.07 18.22 -5.82
CA ILE A 168 3.37 19.64 -6.06
C ILE A 168 4.45 20.13 -5.09
N THR A 169 4.32 19.81 -3.80
CA THR A 169 5.32 20.21 -2.79
C THR A 169 6.65 19.52 -3.02
N SER A 170 6.64 18.26 -3.47
CA SER A 170 7.83 17.51 -3.89
C SER A 170 8.57 18.19 -5.04
N ILE A 171 7.87 18.55 -6.11
CA ILE A 171 8.46 19.26 -7.26
C ILE A 171 8.95 20.65 -6.84
N GLY A 172 8.16 21.36 -6.03
CA GLY A 172 8.55 22.67 -5.47
C GLY A 172 9.84 22.58 -4.67
N GLY A 173 9.98 21.57 -3.81
CA GLY A 173 11.20 21.30 -3.04
C GLY A 173 12.40 20.99 -3.93
N ILE A 174 12.23 20.19 -4.98
CA ILE A 174 13.31 19.88 -5.95
C ILE A 174 13.73 21.13 -6.71
N ALA A 175 12.77 21.93 -7.19
CA ALA A 175 13.06 23.14 -7.97
C ALA A 175 13.79 24.22 -7.16
N ASN A 176 13.54 24.27 -5.85
CA ASN A 176 14.12 25.24 -4.93
C ASN A 176 15.25 24.67 -4.07
N PHE A 177 15.71 23.45 -4.36
CA PHE A 177 16.79 22.80 -3.60
C PHE A 177 18.12 23.57 -3.67
N ASN A 178 18.38 24.28 -4.78
CA ASN A 178 19.54 25.13 -4.92
C ASN A 178 19.36 26.43 -4.11
N THR A 179 19.90 26.45 -2.89
CA THR A 179 19.77 27.59 -1.97
C THR A 179 20.76 28.72 -2.25
N SER A 180 21.72 28.51 -3.16
CA SER A 180 22.67 29.55 -3.60
C SER A 180 21.99 30.68 -4.39
N ILE A 181 20.77 30.44 -4.90
CA ILE A 181 19.98 31.43 -5.63
C ILE A 181 19.14 32.25 -4.64
N PRO A 182 19.21 33.60 -4.68
CA PRO A 182 18.40 34.45 -3.81
C PRO A 182 16.89 34.14 -3.92
N GLY A 183 16.25 33.86 -2.78
CA GLY A 183 14.82 33.56 -2.68
C GLY A 183 14.46 32.08 -2.77
N HIS A 184 15.36 31.21 -3.24
CA HIS A 184 15.09 29.76 -3.27
C HIS A 184 15.05 29.15 -1.87
N SER A 185 15.88 29.62 -0.93
CA SER A 185 15.86 29.15 0.47
C SER A 185 14.51 29.40 1.14
N GLU A 186 13.95 30.60 1.01
CA GLU A 186 12.64 30.94 1.57
C GLU A 186 11.52 30.08 0.95
N LEU A 187 11.59 29.82 -0.36
CA LEU A 187 10.62 28.96 -1.04
C LEU A 187 10.77 27.50 -0.61
N TYR A 188 12.01 27.00 -0.49
CA TYR A 188 12.30 25.65 -0.01
C TYR A 188 11.73 25.42 1.38
N ASP A 189 11.95 26.35 2.31
CA ASP A 189 11.41 26.28 3.67
C ASP A 189 9.87 26.29 3.67
N LYS A 190 9.25 27.15 2.83
CA LYS A 190 7.80 27.18 2.67
C LYS A 190 7.25 25.86 2.14
N PHE A 191 7.87 25.28 1.12
CA PHE A 191 7.46 23.97 0.59
C PHE A 191 7.64 22.86 1.63
N GLY A 192 8.70 22.91 2.46
CA GLY A 192 8.91 21.99 3.57
C GLY A 192 7.80 22.06 4.62
N ILE A 193 7.38 23.27 5.03
CA ILE A 193 6.27 23.44 5.99
C ILE A 193 4.96 22.88 5.43
N ILE A 194 4.67 23.16 4.15
CA ILE A 194 3.45 22.64 3.50
C ILE A 194 3.51 21.11 3.38
N SER A 195 4.66 20.55 2.98
CA SER A 195 4.86 19.10 2.87
C SER A 195 4.69 18.40 4.22
N ASN A 196 5.19 18.98 5.32
CA ASN A 196 4.97 18.44 6.67
C ASN A 196 3.48 18.44 7.04
N GLY A 197 2.77 19.53 6.77
CA GLY A 197 1.33 19.63 7.01
C GLY A 197 0.53 18.60 6.20
N ASP A 198 0.89 18.42 4.94
CA ASP A 198 0.29 17.41 4.07
C ASP A 198 0.59 15.98 4.54
N GLY A 199 1.82 15.71 5.01
CA GLY A 199 2.19 14.43 5.61
C GLY A 199 1.31 14.03 6.79
N ILE A 200 0.92 14.98 7.65
CA ILE A 200 -0.03 14.78 8.75
C ILE A 200 -1.43 14.49 8.21
N ALA A 201 -1.87 15.23 7.19
CA ALA A 201 -3.17 15.02 6.56
C ALA A 201 -3.27 13.63 5.91
N ILE A 202 -2.23 13.19 5.21
CA ILE A 202 -2.13 11.84 4.63
C ILE A 202 -2.20 10.76 5.72
N ALA A 203 -1.48 10.95 6.85
CA ALA A 203 -1.51 10.01 7.96
C ALA A 203 -2.92 9.88 8.57
N ALA A 204 -3.61 11.01 8.75
CA ALA A 204 -4.98 11.07 9.26
C ALA A 204 -5.99 10.45 8.26
N PHE A 205 -5.83 10.72 6.97
CA PHE A 205 -6.65 10.14 5.90
C PHE A 205 -6.50 8.61 5.85
N ASN A 206 -5.27 8.10 5.93
CA ASN A 206 -4.98 6.67 5.98
C ASN A 206 -5.56 6.01 7.24
N MET A 207 -5.53 6.69 8.38
CA MET A 207 -6.15 6.21 9.61
C MET A 207 -7.68 6.15 9.47
N LEU A 208 -8.29 7.18 8.90
CA LEU A 208 -9.72 7.23 8.60
C LEU A 208 -10.15 6.10 7.66
N LEU A 209 -9.43 5.89 6.55
CA LEU A 209 -9.69 4.78 5.62
C LEU A 209 -9.59 3.42 6.31
N THR A 210 -8.58 3.24 7.17
CA THR A 210 -8.38 2.01 7.94
C THR A 210 -9.57 1.74 8.86
N VAL A 211 -9.99 2.74 9.64
CA VAL A 211 -11.14 2.63 10.57
C VAL A 211 -12.46 2.41 9.82
N LEU A 212 -12.71 3.13 8.72
CA LEU A 212 -13.91 2.96 7.90
C LEU A 212 -14.01 1.56 7.31
N THR A 213 -12.89 1.03 6.79
CA THR A 213 -12.84 -0.32 6.21
C THR A 213 -13.05 -1.37 7.29
N ALA A 214 -12.32 -1.26 8.41
CA ALA A 214 -12.41 -2.17 9.56
C ALA A 214 -13.81 -2.18 10.19
N GLY A 215 -14.40 -1.01 10.42
CA GLY A 215 -15.73 -0.84 10.99
C GLY A 215 -16.85 -1.37 10.09
N ARG A 216 -16.73 -1.18 8.77
CA ARG A 216 -17.69 -1.72 7.80
C ARG A 216 -17.65 -3.24 7.74
N ILE A 217 -16.46 -3.83 7.74
CA ILE A 217 -16.28 -5.29 7.81
C ILE A 217 -16.93 -5.85 9.08
N TRP A 218 -16.66 -5.22 10.23
CA TRP A 218 -17.24 -5.62 11.51
C TRP A 218 -18.77 -5.54 11.53
N TRP A 219 -19.35 -4.44 11.02
CA TRP A 219 -20.79 -4.24 10.96
C TRP A 219 -21.50 -5.25 10.04
N THR A 220 -20.91 -5.56 8.90
CA THR A 220 -21.48 -6.51 7.93
C THR A 220 -21.40 -7.93 8.47
N SER A 221 -20.26 -8.30 9.08
CA SER A 221 -20.08 -9.58 9.75
C SER A 221 -21.11 -9.81 10.87
N ARG A 222 -21.41 -8.79 11.67
CA ARG A 222 -22.39 -8.89 12.76
C ARG A 222 -23.82 -9.14 12.28
N LYS A 223 -24.16 -8.75 11.05
CA LYS A 223 -25.50 -8.92 10.48
C LYS A 223 -25.71 -10.29 9.83
N ASP A 224 -24.65 -10.86 9.24
CA ASP A 224 -24.77 -12.07 8.42
C ASP A 224 -24.48 -13.38 9.19
N LEU A 225 -24.03 -13.33 10.46
CA LEU A 225 -23.45 -14.50 11.13
C LEU A 225 -23.94 -14.73 12.57
N LYS A 226 -24.72 -15.81 12.75
CA LYS A 226 -25.11 -16.38 14.07
C LYS A 226 -24.14 -17.44 14.61
N GLY A 227 -22.89 -17.52 14.13
CA GLY A 227 -21.93 -18.58 14.50
C GLY A 227 -20.61 -18.06 15.06
N ALA A 228 -20.20 -18.56 16.24
CA ALA A 228 -19.03 -18.11 17.00
C ALA A 228 -17.69 -18.20 16.24
N GLN A 229 -17.50 -19.24 15.42
CA GLN A 229 -16.25 -19.46 14.67
C GLN A 229 -16.02 -18.46 13.54
N ASN A 230 -17.10 -17.94 12.94
CA ASN A 230 -17.00 -16.90 11.91
C ASN A 230 -16.70 -15.54 12.57
N GLN A 231 -17.24 -15.27 13.76
CA GLN A 231 -16.98 -14.03 14.51
C GLN A 231 -15.49 -13.86 14.86
N GLU A 232 -14.80 -14.94 15.28
CA GLU A 232 -13.34 -14.90 15.55
C GLU A 232 -12.52 -14.59 14.29
N MET A 233 -12.92 -15.12 13.13
CA MET A 233 -12.24 -14.89 11.86
C MET A 233 -12.35 -13.42 11.41
N PHE A 234 -13.53 -12.82 11.53
CA PHE A 234 -13.72 -11.41 11.19
C PHE A 234 -13.02 -10.48 12.17
N SER A 235 -13.01 -10.82 13.46
CA SER A 235 -12.24 -10.08 14.46
C SER A 235 -10.75 -10.07 14.12
N PHE A 236 -10.21 -11.20 13.63
CA PHE A 236 -8.82 -11.26 13.17
C PHE A 236 -8.56 -10.39 11.94
N PHE A 237 -9.43 -10.41 10.92
CA PHE A 237 -9.28 -9.56 9.74
C PHE A 237 -9.34 -8.07 10.08
N THR A 238 -10.29 -7.68 10.92
CA THR A 238 -10.43 -6.31 11.42
C THR A 238 -9.20 -5.91 12.23
N ALA A 239 -8.72 -6.77 13.14
CA ALA A 239 -7.50 -6.52 13.92
C ALA A 239 -6.26 -6.42 13.02
N ALA A 240 -6.14 -7.29 12.03
CA ALA A 240 -5.02 -7.30 11.10
C ALA A 240 -4.90 -6.01 10.27
N ILE A 241 -6.04 -5.50 9.79
CA ILE A 241 -6.12 -4.24 9.03
C ILE A 241 -5.81 -3.05 9.92
N ILE A 242 -6.41 -3.02 11.12
CA ILE A 242 -6.17 -1.97 12.11
C ILE A 242 -4.69 -1.94 12.50
N GLU A 243 -4.09 -3.09 12.80
CA GLU A 243 -2.71 -3.17 13.26
C GLU A 243 -1.72 -2.69 12.18
N SER A 244 -1.83 -3.18 10.93
CA SER A 244 -0.90 -2.75 9.87
C SER A 244 -1.13 -1.32 9.40
N GLY A 245 -2.40 -0.86 9.35
CA GLY A 245 -2.73 0.51 8.94
C GLY A 245 -2.38 1.54 10.03
N ALA A 246 -2.65 1.20 11.30
CA ALA A 246 -2.28 2.07 12.42
C ALA A 246 -0.77 2.18 12.58
N MET A 247 0.01 1.11 12.37
CA MET A 247 1.47 1.20 12.41
C MET A 247 2.01 2.20 11.38
N PHE A 248 1.49 2.19 10.15
CA PHE A 248 1.87 3.15 9.12
C PHE A 248 1.47 4.59 9.52
N SER A 249 0.18 4.81 9.85
CA SER A 249 -0.33 6.14 10.20
C SER A 249 0.36 6.73 11.43
N ILE A 250 0.59 5.94 12.48
CA ILE A 250 1.27 6.39 13.69
C ILE A 250 2.72 6.73 13.37
N THR A 251 3.43 5.88 12.62
CA THR A 251 4.83 6.16 12.29
C THR A 251 4.97 7.43 11.45
N LYS A 252 4.11 7.61 10.43
CA LYS A 252 4.09 8.82 9.60
C LYS A 252 3.73 10.08 10.42
N LEU A 253 2.77 9.97 11.33
CA LEU A 253 2.39 11.08 12.22
C LEU A 253 3.53 11.48 13.17
N VAL A 254 4.19 10.49 13.80
CA VAL A 254 5.34 10.74 14.67
C VAL A 254 6.50 11.32 13.87
N ALA A 255 6.75 10.82 12.66
CA ALA A 255 7.81 11.31 11.77
C ALA A 255 7.64 12.80 11.41
N MET A 256 6.41 13.29 11.26
CA MET A 256 6.16 14.69 10.92
C MET A 256 6.12 15.62 12.14
N ILE A 257 5.66 15.13 13.30
CA ILE A 257 5.49 15.95 14.52
C ILE A 257 6.80 16.07 15.30
N VAL A 258 7.58 14.99 15.44
CA VAL A 258 8.77 14.99 16.30
C VAL A 258 9.81 16.03 15.86
N PRO A 259 10.19 16.15 14.57
CA PRO A 259 11.12 17.18 14.13
C PRO A 259 10.61 18.60 14.41
N LEU A 260 9.30 18.84 14.24
CA LEU A 260 8.69 20.15 14.48
C LEU A 260 8.75 20.59 15.95
N VAL A 261 8.62 19.64 16.88
CA VAL A 261 8.53 19.93 18.32
C VAL A 261 9.88 19.84 19.02
N VAL A 262 10.69 18.85 18.65
CA VAL A 262 11.92 18.48 19.37
C VAL A 262 13.15 19.14 18.75
N ASP A 263 13.15 19.35 17.43
CA ASP A 263 14.31 19.86 16.71
C ASP A 263 13.92 20.81 15.57
N PRO A 264 13.26 21.94 15.88
CA PRO A 264 12.74 22.88 14.88
C PRO A 264 13.86 23.51 14.02
N ASN A 265 15.10 23.47 14.50
CA ASN A 265 16.26 24.03 13.81
C ASN A 265 17.17 22.95 13.20
N LEU A 266 16.80 21.66 13.25
CA LEU A 266 17.58 20.53 12.71
C LEU A 266 19.01 20.42 13.29
N HIS A 267 19.17 20.68 14.59
CA HIS A 267 20.42 20.58 15.33
C HIS A 267 20.86 19.11 15.58
N GLY A 268 20.14 18.11 15.06
CA GLY A 268 20.45 16.69 15.23
C GLY A 268 20.06 16.14 16.60
N LEU A 269 19.05 16.73 17.25
CA LEU A 269 18.53 16.23 18.53
C LEU A 269 17.64 15.00 18.34
N VAL A 270 17.06 14.82 17.15
CA VAL A 270 16.31 13.61 16.82
C VAL A 270 17.30 12.52 16.44
N PRO A 271 17.37 11.40 17.18
CA PRO A 271 18.39 10.40 16.96
C PRO A 271 18.11 9.51 15.74
N ILE A 272 16.87 9.44 15.24
CA ILE A 272 16.44 8.55 14.16
C ILE A 272 15.50 9.30 13.20
N ASP A 273 15.76 9.24 11.90
CA ASP A 273 14.85 9.73 10.88
C ASP A 273 13.70 8.73 10.63
N LEU A 274 12.57 9.00 11.28
CA LEU A 274 11.36 8.19 11.18
C LEU A 274 10.62 8.40 9.84
N ALA A 275 10.92 9.45 9.07
CA ALA A 275 10.29 9.67 7.77
C ALA A 275 10.73 8.59 6.77
N THR A 276 12.02 8.21 6.82
CA THR A 276 12.57 7.08 6.07
C THR A 276 11.82 5.77 6.36
N LEU A 277 11.50 5.52 7.63
CA LEU A 277 10.73 4.33 8.02
C LEU A 277 9.27 4.42 7.57
N ALA A 278 8.65 5.61 7.64
CA ALA A 278 7.29 5.81 7.19
C ALA A 278 7.11 5.51 5.69
N VAL A 279 8.08 5.88 4.85
CA VAL A 279 8.06 5.55 3.41
C VAL A 279 8.13 4.04 3.18
N LEU A 280 8.98 3.31 3.89
CA LEU A 280 9.03 1.85 3.79
C LEU A 280 7.72 1.20 4.27
N LEU A 281 7.14 1.74 5.34
CA LEU A 281 5.88 1.26 5.90
C LEU A 281 4.69 1.47 4.95
N SER A 282 4.73 2.49 4.09
CA SER A 282 3.67 2.73 3.09
C SER A 282 3.57 1.58 2.09
N GLY A 283 4.71 1.03 1.63
CA GLY A 283 4.75 -0.15 0.76
C GLY A 283 4.53 -1.48 1.50
N LEU A 284 4.89 -1.54 2.77
CA LEU A 284 4.72 -2.73 3.62
C LEU A 284 3.26 -2.97 4.04
N ALA A 285 2.51 -1.93 4.40
CA ALA A 285 1.14 -2.06 4.86
C ALA A 285 0.23 -2.83 3.89
N PRO A 286 0.17 -2.52 2.58
CA PRO A 286 -0.68 -3.26 1.64
C PRO A 286 -0.22 -4.71 1.45
N THR A 287 1.09 -4.98 1.48
CA THR A 287 1.66 -6.33 1.30
C THR A 287 1.46 -7.22 2.53
N LEU A 288 1.58 -6.68 3.74
CA LEU A 288 1.23 -7.35 4.99
C LEU A 288 -0.22 -7.83 5.00
N ILE A 289 -1.14 -6.97 4.56
CA ILE A 289 -2.56 -7.33 4.50
C ILE A 289 -2.79 -8.47 3.51
N ILE A 290 -2.12 -8.46 2.35
CA ILE A 290 -2.20 -9.56 1.37
C ILE A 290 -1.77 -10.90 1.99
N VAL A 291 -0.63 -10.89 2.67
CA VAL A 291 -0.06 -12.11 3.29
C VAL A 291 -0.96 -12.63 4.40
N ARG A 292 -1.48 -11.74 5.26
CA ARG A 292 -2.39 -12.09 6.36
C ARG A 292 -3.68 -12.73 5.84
N VAL A 293 -4.25 -12.19 4.76
CA VAL A 293 -5.45 -12.75 4.12
C VAL A 293 -5.18 -14.15 3.57
N ALA A 294 -4.06 -14.33 2.88
CA ALA A 294 -3.76 -15.60 2.24
C ALA A 294 -3.28 -16.71 3.18
N TYR A 295 -2.61 -16.37 4.29
CA TYR A 295 -2.20 -17.36 5.27
C TYR A 295 -3.41 -17.98 5.97
N ARG A 296 -4.42 -17.17 6.30
CA ARG A 296 -5.64 -17.65 6.97
C ARG A 296 -6.47 -18.54 6.06
N SER A 297 -6.61 -18.18 4.78
CA SER A 297 -7.22 -19.01 3.73
C SER A 297 -6.64 -20.43 3.72
N LYS A 298 -5.31 -20.56 3.76
CA LYS A 298 -4.63 -21.86 3.84
C LYS A 298 -4.86 -22.63 5.14
N SER A 299 -5.00 -21.93 6.28
CA SER A 299 -5.14 -22.56 7.59
C SER A 299 -6.54 -23.10 7.89
N ASN A 300 -7.56 -22.74 7.10
CA ASN A 300 -8.92 -23.16 7.31
C ASN A 300 -9.63 -23.36 5.95
N PRO A 301 -9.89 -24.60 5.50
CA PRO A 301 -10.57 -24.88 4.22
C PRO A 301 -11.98 -24.26 4.10
N GLN A 302 -12.66 -23.98 5.22
CA GLN A 302 -13.91 -23.20 5.22
C GLN A 302 -13.67 -21.68 5.11
N ALA A 303 -12.48 -21.19 5.50
CA ALA A 303 -12.05 -19.82 5.17
C ALA A 303 -11.80 -19.67 3.67
N GLU A 304 -11.53 -20.73 2.91
CA GLU A 304 -11.47 -20.70 1.45
C GLU A 304 -12.88 -20.49 0.85
N GLN A 305 -13.93 -21.09 1.42
CA GLN A 305 -15.32 -20.82 1.01
C GLN A 305 -15.79 -19.40 1.40
N ASN A 306 -15.35 -18.89 2.54
CA ASN A 306 -15.65 -17.52 2.98
C ASN A 306 -14.73 -16.46 2.34
N GLU A 307 -13.50 -16.78 1.96
CA GLU A 307 -12.64 -15.96 1.10
C GLU A 307 -13.21 -15.97 -0.32
N ASN A 308 -13.77 -17.08 -0.78
CA ASN A 308 -14.61 -17.11 -1.96
C ASN A 308 -15.90 -16.33 -1.76
N PHE A 309 -16.47 -16.19 -0.57
CA PHE A 309 -17.63 -15.32 -0.30
C PHE A 309 -17.27 -13.84 -0.24
N ILE A 310 -16.14 -13.47 0.37
CA ILE A 310 -15.62 -12.09 0.38
C ILE A 310 -15.12 -11.75 -1.03
N SER A 311 -14.40 -12.64 -1.70
CA SER A 311 -13.99 -12.49 -3.10
C SER A 311 -15.16 -12.53 -4.07
N ARG A 312 -16.20 -13.33 -3.80
CA ARG A 312 -17.47 -13.29 -4.55
C ARG A 312 -18.30 -12.08 -4.17
N SER A 313 -18.26 -11.51 -2.96
CA SER A 313 -18.92 -10.23 -2.68
C SER A 313 -18.18 -9.09 -3.37
N MET A 314 -16.85 -9.21 -3.49
CA MET A 314 -16.00 -8.34 -4.30
C MET A 314 -16.24 -8.54 -5.83
N ALA A 315 -16.54 -9.75 -6.30
CA ALA A 315 -16.75 -10.08 -7.72
C ALA A 315 -18.23 -10.05 -8.19
N PHE A 316 -19.22 -10.30 -7.32
CA PHE A 316 -20.65 -10.21 -7.65
C PHE A 316 -21.08 -8.76 -7.89
N ALA A 317 -20.37 -7.81 -7.28
CA ALA A 317 -20.63 -6.40 -7.47
C ALA A 317 -19.97 -5.82 -8.75
N ASP A 318 -19.26 -6.67 -9.50
CA ASP A 318 -18.72 -6.38 -10.85
C ASP A 318 -19.77 -6.62 -11.97
N ARG A 319 -21.02 -6.97 -11.62
CA ARG A 319 -22.11 -6.96 -12.59
C ARG A 319 -22.62 -5.54 -12.78
N PRO A 320 -22.65 -4.99 -14.01
CA PRO A 320 -23.29 -3.71 -14.26
C PRO A 320 -24.75 -3.80 -13.83
N VAL A 321 -25.17 -2.81 -13.04
CA VAL A 321 -26.57 -2.54 -12.71
C VAL A 321 -27.28 -2.25 -14.03
N GLY A 322 -27.88 -3.29 -14.59
CA GLY A 322 -28.47 -3.22 -15.92
C GLY A 322 -28.99 -4.57 -16.38
N GLN A 323 -29.70 -5.30 -15.51
CA GLN A 323 -30.76 -6.23 -15.89
C GLN A 323 -31.35 -6.81 -14.61
N SER A 324 -32.38 -6.16 -14.10
CA SER A 324 -33.37 -6.83 -13.28
C SER A 324 -34.73 -6.61 -13.93
N ALA A 325 -35.35 -7.75 -14.20
CA ALA A 325 -36.76 -8.00 -14.43
C ALA A 325 -37.24 -8.16 -15.88
N CYS A 326 -37.86 -9.33 -16.04
CA CYS A 326 -38.81 -9.80 -17.05
C CYS A 326 -38.25 -10.71 -18.15
N GLN A 327 -38.01 -11.97 -17.79
CA GLN A 327 -38.64 -13.08 -18.51
C GLN A 327 -38.89 -14.25 -17.56
N SER A 328 -40.18 -14.58 -17.47
CA SER A 328 -40.84 -15.60 -16.65
C SER A 328 -40.22 -17.00 -16.80
N PRO A 329 -40.44 -17.92 -15.85
CA PRO A 329 -40.18 -19.33 -16.11
C PRO A 329 -41.20 -19.82 -17.14
N SER A 330 -40.79 -19.95 -18.40
CA SER A 330 -41.51 -20.78 -19.35
C SER A 330 -41.37 -22.22 -18.87
N VAL A 331 -42.37 -22.66 -18.10
CA VAL A 331 -42.66 -24.07 -17.88
C VAL A 331 -42.85 -24.67 -19.27
N ASP A 332 -41.89 -25.50 -19.68
CA ASP A 332 -41.91 -26.22 -20.94
C ASP A 332 -42.98 -27.31 -20.86
N LEU A 333 -44.23 -26.91 -21.12
CA LEU A 333 -45.40 -27.78 -21.10
C LEU A 333 -45.57 -28.41 -22.50
N ARG A 334 -44.55 -29.11 -23.00
CA ARG A 334 -44.67 -29.91 -24.23
C ARG A 334 -43.60 -31.01 -24.37
N SER A 335 -43.57 -31.99 -23.46
CA SER A 335 -42.99 -33.31 -23.77
C SER A 335 -43.52 -34.49 -22.94
N GLN A 336 -44.65 -34.36 -22.25
CA GLN A 336 -45.33 -35.51 -21.63
C GLN A 336 -46.81 -35.58 -22.01
N ILE A 337 -47.06 -35.94 -23.27
CA ILE A 337 -48.28 -36.64 -23.66
C ILE A 337 -47.84 -37.79 -24.56
N GLY A 338 -47.76 -38.99 -23.99
CA GLY A 338 -47.43 -40.19 -24.74
C GLY A 338 -46.89 -41.31 -23.84
N GLY A 339 -47.77 -41.90 -23.02
CA GLY A 339 -47.56 -43.28 -22.57
C GLY A 339 -47.61 -43.52 -21.08
N HIS A 340 -48.82 -43.63 -20.51
CA HIS A 340 -49.09 -44.71 -19.55
C HIS A 340 -50.59 -44.95 -19.35
N LYS A 341 -51.05 -46.14 -19.77
CA LYS A 341 -52.22 -46.92 -19.31
C LYS A 341 -52.40 -48.03 -20.36
N GLY A 342 -52.44 -49.31 -20.08
CA GLY A 342 -52.37 -50.10 -18.85
C GLY A 342 -52.53 -51.56 -19.30
N GLY A 343 -51.81 -52.49 -18.70
CA GLY A 343 -52.08 -53.93 -18.90
C GLY A 343 -53.31 -54.35 -18.10
N ASN A 344 -54.18 -55.20 -18.67
CA ASN A 344 -54.20 -56.64 -18.40
C ASN A 344 -55.33 -57.34 -19.20
N SER A 345 -55.01 -58.54 -19.74
CA SER A 345 -55.86 -59.74 -20.01
C SER A 345 -57.24 -59.58 -20.69
N SER A 346 -57.70 -60.38 -21.67
CA SER A 346 -57.49 -61.82 -21.97
C SER A 346 -58.33 -62.25 -23.19
N GLY A 347 -57.87 -63.31 -23.91
CA GLY A 347 -58.64 -64.22 -24.80
C GLY A 347 -58.95 -63.68 -26.21
N GLU A 348 -58.91 -64.42 -27.32
CA GLU A 348 -58.74 -65.85 -27.63
C GLU A 348 -58.43 -65.98 -29.15
N GLU A 349 -57.69 -67.05 -29.49
CA GLU A 349 -57.71 -67.89 -30.72
C GLU A 349 -57.47 -67.33 -32.14
N GLY A 350 -56.59 -68.05 -32.87
CA GLY A 350 -56.47 -67.98 -34.33
C GLY A 350 -55.18 -68.57 -34.91
N LEU A 351 -55.20 -69.86 -35.23
CA LEU A 351 -54.19 -70.67 -35.93
C LEU A 351 -53.50 -70.02 -37.17
N ALA A 352 -52.21 -70.33 -37.40
CA ALA A 352 -51.73 -71.23 -38.48
C ALA A 352 -50.22 -71.05 -38.83
N SER A 353 -49.48 -72.15 -38.69
CA SER A 353 -48.42 -72.72 -39.55
C SER A 353 -47.83 -71.89 -40.70
N GLY A 354 -46.49 -71.92 -40.86
CA GLY A 354 -45.85 -71.63 -42.15
C GLY A 354 -44.33 -71.57 -42.15
N SER A 355 -43.70 -72.70 -42.47
CA SER A 355 -42.27 -72.92 -42.70
C SER A 355 -41.79 -72.37 -44.05
N SER A 356 -40.45 -72.32 -44.24
CA SER A 356 -39.72 -72.21 -45.52
C SER A 356 -39.73 -70.82 -46.18
N GLU A 357 -38.73 -70.31 -46.91
CA GLU A 357 -37.50 -70.85 -47.51
C GLU A 357 -36.71 -69.67 -48.13
N LYS A 358 -35.39 -69.85 -48.31
CA LYS A 358 -34.50 -69.24 -49.34
C LYS A 358 -34.17 -67.73 -49.26
N MET A 359 -32.87 -67.38 -49.16
CA MET A 359 -31.94 -67.10 -50.28
C MET A 359 -32.49 -65.95 -51.15
N VAL A 360 -31.85 -64.79 -51.22
CA VAL A 360 -30.44 -64.50 -51.60
C VAL A 360 -29.98 -63.21 -50.93
#